data_AF-A0A2N5A536-F1
#
_entry.id   AF-A0A2N5A536-F1
#
_cell.length_a   1.000
_cell.length_b   1.000
_cell.length_c   1.000
_cell.angle_alpha   90.00
_cell.angle_beta   90.00
_cell.angle_gamma   90.00
#
_symmetry.space_group_name_H-M   'P 1'
#
loop_
_entity.id
_entity.type
_entity.pdbx_description
1 polymer ?
#
loop_
_entity_poly.entity_id
_entity_poly.type
_entity_poly.pdbx_seq_one_letter_code
_entity_poly.pdbx_strand_id
1 'polypeptide(L)'
;MPDTPLIQQIRTASRLMVRELGFMSTTLAATHYSPSAVHTLLEVSMRGEMTAAQLVTLLGLEKSSVSRMVSRLLAAGELEERPCAEDARAKSLALTAKGHDTVAKINAWGTRQVVEALDHLDETQQHTVATGLAAYARALAQCRDSALADTAPQISLMTGYQPGMIGRIAQMHGEYYARHHDFGAFFEGKVASGVAEFATRLSSPANQIWLAIREGKIV
;
A
#
# COMPACT_ATOMS: atom_id res chain seq x y z
N MET A 1 14.29 -7.98 25.22
CA MET A 1 13.24 -8.27 26.21
C MET A 1 13.14 -9.79 26.36
N PRO A 2 13.18 -10.35 27.58
CA PRO A 2 12.98 -11.78 27.75
C PRO A 2 11.57 -12.17 27.27
N ASP A 3 11.47 -13.30 26.57
CA ASP A 3 10.20 -13.88 26.10
C ASP A 3 9.28 -14.15 27.29
N THR A 4 8.25 -13.31 27.48
CA THR A 4 7.27 -13.54 28.54
C THR A 4 6.41 -14.76 28.20
N PRO A 5 5.89 -15.50 29.21
CA PRO A 5 4.96 -16.62 28.97
C PRO A 5 3.79 -16.23 28.07
N LEU A 6 3.29 -14.99 28.20
CA LEU A 6 2.25 -14.42 27.36
C LEU A 6 2.66 -14.34 25.88
N ILE A 7 3.87 -13.86 25.58
CA ILE A 7 4.37 -13.76 24.20
C ILE A 7 4.45 -15.16 23.56
N GLN A 8 4.91 -16.17 24.30
CA GLN A 8 5.02 -17.54 23.79
C GLN A 8 3.65 -18.18 23.54
N GLN A 9 2.66 -17.91 24.39
CA GLN A 9 1.28 -18.32 24.18
C GLN A 9 0.71 -17.72 22.90
N ILE A 10 0.85 -16.40 22.70
CA ILE A 10 0.39 -15.71 21.49
C ILE A 10 1.08 -16.29 20.25
N ARG A 11 2.41 -16.45 20.27
CA ARG A 11 3.18 -17.01 19.14
C ARG A 11 2.73 -18.43 18.79
N THR A 12 2.42 -19.24 19.79
CA THR A 12 1.95 -20.63 19.60
C THR A 12 0.54 -20.64 19.03
N ALA A 13 -0.37 -19.82 19.56
CA ALA A 13 -1.72 -19.65 19.03
C ALA A 13 -1.70 -19.15 17.58
N SER A 14 -0.89 -18.14 17.25
CA SER A 14 -0.78 -17.61 15.88
C SER A 14 -0.32 -18.67 14.88
N ARG A 15 0.68 -19.49 15.22
CA ARG A 15 1.13 -20.59 14.35
C ARG A 15 0.06 -21.67 14.17
N LEU A 16 -0.65 -21.99 15.24
CA LEU A 16 -1.77 -22.93 15.19
C LEU A 16 -2.86 -22.40 14.26
N MET A 17 -3.29 -21.16 14.44
CA MET A 17 -4.30 -20.53 13.58
C MET A 17 -3.90 -20.54 12.10
N VAL A 18 -2.66 -20.18 11.77
CA VAL A 18 -2.16 -20.23 10.39
C VAL A 18 -2.29 -21.63 9.79
N ARG A 19 -2.02 -22.67 10.59
CA ARG A 19 -2.14 -24.07 10.14
C ARG A 19 -3.60 -24.49 9.98
N GLU A 20 -4.43 -24.27 11.00
CA GLU A 20 -5.82 -24.74 11.02
C GLU A 20 -6.70 -23.97 10.02
N LEU A 21 -6.43 -22.69 9.75
CA LEU A 21 -7.13 -21.90 8.73
C LEU A 21 -6.73 -22.28 7.29
N GLY A 22 -5.79 -23.22 7.11
CA GLY A 22 -5.42 -23.75 5.79
C GLY A 22 -4.38 -22.95 5.02
N PHE A 23 -3.67 -22.00 5.65
CA PHE A 23 -2.65 -21.20 4.96
C PHE A 23 -1.38 -21.98 4.59
N MET A 24 -1.22 -23.20 5.09
CA MET A 24 -0.10 -24.09 4.75
C MET A 24 -0.35 -24.90 3.47
N SER A 25 -1.56 -24.86 2.92
CA SER A 25 -1.93 -25.52 1.67
C SER A 25 -1.62 -24.63 0.46
N THR A 26 -1.43 -25.25 -0.71
CA THR A 26 -1.25 -24.52 -1.97
C THR A 26 -2.53 -23.80 -2.41
N THR A 27 -3.67 -24.23 -1.89
CA THR A 27 -4.98 -23.65 -2.14
C THR A 27 -5.69 -23.28 -0.83
N LEU A 28 -6.62 -22.34 -0.89
CA LEU A 28 -7.36 -21.86 0.29
C LEU A 28 -8.87 -21.81 0.04
N ALA A 29 -9.65 -21.94 1.11
CA ALA A 29 -11.10 -21.76 1.11
C ALA A 29 -11.90 -22.63 0.13
N ALA A 30 -11.49 -23.90 0.00
CA ALA A 30 -12.05 -24.85 -0.97
C ALA A 30 -12.00 -24.36 -2.43
N THR A 31 -11.10 -23.42 -2.73
CA THR A 31 -10.81 -22.97 -4.10
C THR A 31 -9.57 -23.68 -4.64
N HIS A 32 -9.23 -23.40 -5.90
CA HIS A 32 -7.94 -23.76 -6.49
C HIS A 32 -6.91 -22.62 -6.43
N TYR A 33 -7.21 -21.57 -5.66
CA TYR A 33 -6.41 -20.35 -5.59
C TYR A 33 -5.49 -20.32 -4.37
N SER A 34 -4.30 -19.75 -4.55
CA SER A 34 -3.36 -19.50 -3.46
C SER A 34 -3.96 -18.50 -2.45
N PRO A 35 -3.49 -18.50 -1.19
CA PRO A 35 -3.95 -17.54 -0.18
C PRO A 35 -3.93 -16.08 -0.66
N SER A 36 -2.87 -15.67 -1.36
CA SER A 36 -2.76 -14.33 -1.92
C SER A 36 -3.86 -13.99 -2.94
N ALA A 37 -4.26 -14.95 -3.77
CA ALA A 37 -5.32 -14.76 -4.76
C ALA A 37 -6.70 -14.71 -4.10
N VAL A 38 -6.94 -15.55 -3.09
CA VAL A 38 -8.16 -15.50 -2.26
C VAL A 38 -8.28 -14.14 -1.56
N HIS A 39 -7.22 -13.67 -0.91
CA HIS A 39 -7.21 -12.35 -0.27
C HIS A 39 -7.39 -11.21 -1.28
N THR A 40 -6.85 -11.33 -2.50
CA THR A 40 -7.09 -10.34 -3.56
C THR A 40 -8.57 -10.23 -3.90
N LEU A 41 -9.26 -11.35 -4.11
CA LEU A 41 -10.68 -11.35 -4.45
C LEU A 41 -11.53 -10.75 -3.31
N LEU A 42 -11.21 -11.08 -2.06
CA LEU A 42 -11.89 -10.52 -0.89
C LEU A 42 -11.71 -8.99 -0.80
N GLU A 43 -10.50 -8.50 -0.98
CA GLU A 43 -10.19 -7.07 -0.86
C GLU A 43 -10.82 -6.25 -1.98
N VAL A 44 -10.76 -6.75 -3.23
CA VAL A 44 -11.47 -6.11 -4.36
C VAL A 44 -12.98 -6.13 -4.10
N SER A 45 -13.54 -7.21 -3.56
CA SER A 45 -14.97 -7.27 -3.21
C SER A 45 -15.37 -6.23 -2.16
N MET A 46 -14.51 -6.00 -1.15
CA MET A 46 -14.82 -5.06 -0.06
C MET A 46 -14.67 -3.60 -0.48
N ARG A 47 -13.75 -3.31 -1.42
CA ARG A 47 -13.38 -1.95 -1.82
C ARG A 47 -14.00 -1.52 -3.14
N GLY A 48 -14.61 -2.44 -3.87
CA GLY A 48 -15.24 -2.22 -5.17
C GLY A 48 -14.24 -2.35 -6.32
N GLU A 49 -13.30 -1.40 -6.42
CA GLU A 49 -12.24 -1.45 -7.41
C GLU A 49 -10.87 -1.10 -6.80
N MET A 50 -9.81 -1.69 -7.33
CA MET A 50 -8.45 -1.50 -6.82
C MET A 50 -7.40 -1.56 -7.92
N THR A 51 -6.32 -0.78 -7.78
CA THR A 51 -5.15 -0.89 -8.65
C THR A 51 -4.20 -2.00 -8.19
N ALA A 52 -3.38 -2.51 -9.12
CA ALA A 52 -2.31 -3.45 -8.77
C ALA A 52 -1.29 -2.86 -7.77
N ALA A 53 -1.08 -1.54 -7.78
CA ALA A 53 -0.21 -0.85 -6.82
C ALA A 53 -0.79 -0.89 -5.40
N GLN A 54 -2.10 -0.67 -5.25
CA GLN A 54 -2.77 -0.80 -3.96
C GLN A 54 -2.70 -2.24 -3.43
N LEU A 55 -2.84 -3.25 -4.30
CA LEU A 55 -2.70 -4.66 -3.92
C LEU A 55 -1.28 -5.01 -3.42
N VAL A 56 -0.23 -4.43 -4.01
CA VAL A 56 1.15 -4.59 -3.53
C VAL A 56 1.29 -4.14 -2.08
N THR A 57 0.80 -2.93 -1.77
CA THR A 57 0.87 -2.37 -0.42
C THR A 57 0.00 -3.16 0.56
N LEU A 58 -1.23 -3.46 0.17
CA LEU A 58 -2.21 -4.06 1.08
C LEU A 58 -1.88 -5.52 1.42
N LEU A 59 -1.41 -6.30 0.45
CA LEU A 59 -1.04 -7.70 0.66
C LEU A 59 0.40 -7.86 1.19
N GLY A 60 1.20 -6.80 1.19
CA GLY A 60 2.61 -6.85 1.56
C GLY A 60 3.44 -7.75 0.62
N LEU A 61 3.11 -7.77 -0.66
CA LEU A 61 3.73 -8.64 -1.67
C LEU A 61 4.49 -7.83 -2.71
N GLU A 62 5.56 -8.41 -3.25
CA GLU A 62 6.32 -7.78 -4.34
C GLU A 62 5.48 -7.59 -5.62
N LYS A 63 5.79 -6.52 -6.37
CA LYS A 63 5.12 -6.19 -7.63
C LYS A 63 5.09 -7.35 -8.64
N SER A 64 6.19 -8.11 -8.74
CA SER A 64 6.29 -9.27 -9.65
C SER A 64 5.33 -10.40 -9.27
N SER A 65 5.10 -10.60 -7.97
CA SER A 65 4.19 -11.61 -7.43
C SER A 65 2.74 -11.18 -7.60
N VAL A 66 2.42 -9.90 -7.34
CA VAL A 66 1.08 -9.35 -7.57
C VAL A 66 0.72 -9.40 -9.05
N SER A 67 1.62 -8.97 -9.95
CA SER A 67 1.38 -9.00 -11.39
C SER A 67 1.06 -10.42 -11.88
N ARG A 68 1.88 -11.42 -11.55
CA ARG A 68 1.62 -12.83 -11.92
C ARG A 68 0.31 -13.37 -11.36
N MET A 69 -0.07 -12.95 -10.16
CA MET A 69 -1.33 -13.35 -9.54
C MET A 69 -2.53 -12.71 -10.23
N VAL A 70 -2.49 -11.39 -10.46
CA VAL A 70 -3.54 -10.66 -11.16
C VAL A 70 -3.75 -11.20 -12.56
N SER A 71 -2.68 -11.44 -13.33
CA SER A 71 -2.80 -12.03 -14.67
C SER A 71 -3.49 -13.39 -14.68
N ARG A 72 -3.26 -14.22 -13.65
CA ARG A 72 -3.97 -15.51 -13.51
C ARG A 72 -5.44 -15.33 -13.18
N LEU A 73 -5.79 -14.36 -12.32
CA LEU A 73 -7.18 -14.06 -11.97
C LEU A 73 -7.96 -13.46 -13.15
N LEU A 74 -7.32 -12.60 -13.95
CA LEU A 74 -7.86 -12.08 -15.20
C LEU A 74 -8.09 -13.21 -16.22
N ALA A 75 -7.08 -14.07 -16.43
CA ALA A 75 -7.21 -15.21 -17.34
C ALA A 75 -8.27 -16.23 -16.89
N ALA A 76 -8.46 -16.39 -15.58
CA ALA A 76 -9.53 -17.20 -15.01
C ALA A 76 -10.91 -16.53 -15.05
N GLY A 77 -11.00 -15.26 -15.47
CA GLY A 77 -12.24 -14.50 -15.53
C GLY A 77 -12.82 -14.14 -14.16
N GLU A 78 -12.01 -14.13 -13.10
CA GLU A 78 -12.44 -13.68 -11.76
C GLU A 78 -12.39 -12.15 -11.63
N LEU A 79 -11.43 -11.53 -12.31
CA LEU A 79 -11.23 -10.09 -12.36
C LEU A 79 -11.39 -9.58 -13.79
N GLU A 80 -11.69 -8.30 -13.92
CA GLU A 80 -11.64 -7.54 -15.17
C GLU A 80 -10.87 -6.22 -14.96
N GLU A 81 -10.24 -5.74 -16.02
CA GLU A 81 -9.59 -4.43 -16.03
C GLU A 81 -10.57 -3.37 -16.51
N ARG A 82 -10.67 -2.27 -15.76
CA ARG A 82 -11.45 -1.08 -16.09
C ARG A 82 -10.53 0.16 -16.18
N PRO A 83 -10.90 1.17 -16.99
CA PRO A 83 -10.21 2.45 -16.97
C PRO A 83 -10.26 3.04 -15.56
N CYS A 84 -9.12 3.43 -15.00
CA CYS A 84 -9.10 4.11 -13.71
C CYS A 84 -9.59 5.55 -13.90
N ALA A 85 -10.61 5.95 -13.12
CA ALA A 85 -11.18 7.29 -13.18
C ALA A 85 -10.21 8.39 -12.69
N GLU A 86 -9.26 8.03 -11.81
CA GLU A 86 -8.34 8.94 -11.16
C GLU A 86 -7.00 9.10 -11.91
N ASP A 87 -6.58 8.06 -12.64
CA ASP A 87 -5.37 8.08 -13.46
C ASP A 87 -5.56 7.25 -14.73
N ALA A 88 -5.66 7.93 -15.88
CA ALA A 88 -5.81 7.28 -17.18
C ALA A 88 -4.61 6.37 -17.56
N ARG A 89 -3.47 6.46 -16.85
CA ARG A 89 -2.31 5.58 -17.03
C ARG A 89 -2.42 4.30 -16.19
N ALA A 90 -3.30 4.26 -15.20
CA ALA A 90 -3.54 3.12 -14.34
C ALA A 90 -4.79 2.34 -14.79
N LYS A 91 -4.75 1.03 -14.58
CA LYS A 91 -5.91 0.16 -14.73
C LYS A 91 -6.46 -0.20 -13.36
N SER A 92 -7.77 -0.06 -13.23
CA SER A 92 -8.54 -0.49 -12.07
C SER A 92 -8.94 -1.95 -12.25
N LEU A 93 -8.85 -2.75 -11.19
CA LEU A 93 -9.29 -4.14 -11.17
C LEU A 93 -10.64 -4.20 -10.45
N ALA A 94 -11.62 -4.81 -11.11
CA ALA A 94 -12.94 -5.06 -10.54
C ALA A 94 -13.27 -6.56 -10.61
N LEU A 95 -14.17 -7.03 -9.76
CA LEU A 95 -14.68 -8.39 -9.86
C LEU A 95 -15.63 -8.52 -11.05
N THR A 96 -15.54 -9.65 -11.74
CA THR A 96 -16.58 -10.09 -12.68
C THR A 96 -17.75 -10.71 -11.92
N ALA A 97 -18.83 -11.05 -12.63
CA ALA A 97 -19.92 -11.85 -12.05
C ALA A 97 -19.40 -13.19 -11.46
N LYS A 98 -18.49 -13.86 -12.17
CA LYS A 98 -17.83 -15.07 -11.68
C LYS A 98 -17.00 -14.78 -10.42
N GLY A 99 -16.26 -13.68 -10.41
CA GLY A 99 -15.49 -13.23 -9.24
C GLY A 99 -16.36 -13.05 -8.00
N HIS A 100 -17.52 -12.42 -8.15
CA HIS A 100 -18.49 -12.27 -7.06
C HIS A 100 -19.00 -13.60 -6.54
N ASP A 101 -19.34 -14.55 -7.42
CA ASP A 101 -19.75 -15.91 -7.03
C ASP A 101 -18.64 -16.66 -6.29
N THR A 102 -17.40 -16.52 -6.75
CA THR A 102 -16.22 -17.11 -6.09
C THR A 102 -16.03 -16.53 -4.69
N VAL A 103 -16.15 -15.20 -4.54
CA VAL A 103 -16.07 -14.53 -3.23
C VAL A 103 -17.18 -14.99 -2.29
N ALA A 104 -18.42 -15.14 -2.79
CA ALA A 104 -19.52 -15.65 -1.98
C ALA A 104 -19.23 -17.06 -1.44
N LYS A 105 -18.64 -17.95 -2.26
CA LYS A 105 -18.22 -19.29 -1.83
C LYS A 105 -17.10 -19.25 -0.79
N ILE A 106 -16.10 -18.38 -0.99
CA ILE A 106 -15.00 -18.16 -0.04
C ILE A 106 -15.57 -17.71 1.31
N ASN A 107 -16.46 -16.72 1.32
CA ASN A 107 -17.08 -16.20 2.54
C ASN A 107 -17.92 -17.27 3.24
N ALA A 108 -18.77 -18.02 2.50
CA ALA A 108 -19.56 -19.09 3.07
C ALA A 108 -18.70 -20.21 3.70
N TRP A 109 -17.55 -20.53 3.08
CA TRP A 109 -16.60 -21.47 3.66
C TRP A 109 -15.93 -20.91 4.93
N GLY A 110 -15.50 -19.65 4.90
CA GLY A 110 -14.91 -18.97 6.06
C GLY A 110 -15.89 -18.88 7.24
N THR A 111 -17.15 -18.50 6.98
CA THR A 111 -18.20 -18.44 8.00
C THR A 111 -18.43 -19.80 8.64
N ARG A 112 -18.53 -20.89 7.85
CA ARG A 112 -18.71 -22.24 8.41
C ARG A 112 -17.59 -22.64 9.35
N GLN A 113 -16.33 -22.42 8.95
CA GLN A 113 -15.19 -22.71 9.83
C GLN A 113 -15.24 -21.94 11.16
N VAL A 114 -15.62 -20.66 11.12
CA VAL A 114 -15.74 -19.85 12.33
C VAL A 114 -16.87 -20.37 13.20
N VAL A 115 -18.05 -20.67 12.62
CA VAL A 115 -19.18 -21.24 13.36
C VAL A 115 -18.80 -22.56 14.04
N GLU A 116 -18.23 -23.50 13.29
CA GLU A 116 -17.80 -24.81 13.83
C GLU A 116 -16.78 -24.66 14.97
N ALA A 117 -15.87 -23.67 14.88
CA ALA A 117 -14.92 -23.39 15.96
C ALA A 117 -15.58 -22.73 17.19
N LEU A 118 -16.54 -21.82 16.98
CA LEU A 118 -17.25 -21.13 18.05
C LEU A 118 -18.23 -22.05 18.79
N ASP A 119 -18.73 -23.11 18.17
CA ASP A 119 -19.59 -24.13 18.80
C ASP A 119 -18.89 -24.86 19.97
N HIS A 120 -17.55 -24.79 20.04
CA HIS A 120 -16.76 -25.32 21.15
C HIS A 120 -16.55 -24.32 22.31
N LEU A 121 -17.10 -23.12 22.21
CA LEU A 121 -16.89 -22.03 23.15
C LEU A 121 -18.22 -21.55 23.74
N ASP A 122 -18.21 -21.13 25.00
CA ASP A 122 -19.34 -20.42 25.60
C ASP A 122 -19.44 -18.96 25.07
N GLU A 123 -20.59 -18.32 25.29
CA GLU A 123 -20.86 -16.97 24.79
C GLU A 123 -19.84 -15.91 25.26
N THR A 124 -19.31 -16.07 26.47
CA THR A 124 -18.28 -15.15 27.03
C THR A 124 -16.95 -15.34 26.32
N GLN A 125 -16.56 -16.60 26.09
CA GLN A 125 -15.36 -16.96 25.33
C GLN A 125 -15.47 -16.50 23.87
N GLN A 126 -16.63 -16.65 23.23
CA GLN A 126 -16.86 -16.18 21.85
C GLN A 126 -16.61 -14.66 21.73
N HIS A 127 -17.18 -13.86 22.64
CA HIS A 127 -16.95 -12.40 22.67
C HIS A 127 -15.49 -12.04 22.97
N THR A 128 -14.85 -12.79 23.89
CA THR A 128 -13.45 -12.59 24.25
C THR A 128 -12.53 -12.83 23.04
N VAL A 129 -12.75 -13.92 22.30
CA VAL A 129 -11.99 -14.26 21.09
C VAL A 129 -12.19 -13.21 20.01
N ALA A 130 -13.43 -12.81 19.73
CA ALA A 130 -13.73 -11.80 18.72
C ALA A 130 -13.03 -10.46 19.02
N THR A 131 -13.11 -10.00 20.26
CA THR A 131 -12.49 -8.75 20.70
C THR A 131 -10.97 -8.84 20.70
N GLY A 132 -10.42 -9.94 21.22
CA GLY A 132 -8.98 -10.18 21.30
C GLY A 132 -8.32 -10.27 19.93
N LEU A 133 -8.90 -11.03 19.00
CA LEU A 133 -8.40 -11.14 17.63
C LEU A 133 -8.49 -9.81 16.88
N ALA A 134 -9.59 -9.08 17.01
CA ALA A 134 -9.72 -7.77 16.38
C ALA A 134 -8.69 -6.76 16.93
N ALA A 135 -8.45 -6.76 18.24
CA ALA A 135 -7.42 -5.91 18.86
C ALA A 135 -6.01 -6.29 18.38
N TYR A 136 -5.69 -7.58 18.36
CA TYR A 136 -4.38 -8.06 17.94
C TYR A 136 -4.12 -7.80 16.44
N ALA A 137 -5.11 -8.03 15.57
CA ALA A 137 -5.02 -7.74 14.15
C ALA A 137 -4.79 -6.25 13.87
N ARG A 138 -5.49 -5.35 14.58
CA ARG A 138 -5.26 -3.89 14.48
C ARG A 138 -3.85 -3.50 14.93
N ALA A 139 -3.36 -4.06 16.04
CA ALA A 139 -2.00 -3.79 16.51
C ALA A 139 -0.94 -4.25 15.49
N LEU A 140 -1.12 -5.42 14.88
CA LEU A 140 -0.23 -5.91 13.81
C LEU A 140 -0.25 -5.00 12.57
N ALA A 141 -1.44 -4.52 12.16
CA ALA A 141 -1.58 -3.58 11.05
C ALA A 141 -0.84 -2.26 11.34
N GLN A 142 -0.99 -1.71 12.56
CA GLN A 142 -0.27 -0.51 12.99
C GLN A 142 1.24 -0.70 12.97
N CYS A 143 1.76 -1.84 13.41
CA CYS A 143 3.19 -2.12 13.34
C CYS A 143 3.72 -2.12 11.90
N ARG A 144 2.97 -2.67 10.94
CA ARG A 144 3.33 -2.62 9.53
C ARG A 144 3.33 -1.19 8.99
N ASP A 145 2.28 -0.42 9.31
CA ASP A 145 2.14 0.94 8.80
C ASP A 145 3.22 1.87 9.40
N SER A 146 3.60 1.68 10.67
CA SER A 146 4.75 2.36 11.27
C SER A 146 6.08 1.97 10.60
N ALA A 147 6.29 0.69 10.30
CA ALA A 147 7.50 0.25 9.58
C ALA A 147 7.58 0.82 8.15
N LEU A 148 6.42 1.00 7.49
CA LEU A 148 6.33 1.68 6.19
C LEU A 148 6.57 3.19 6.32
N ALA A 149 6.11 3.82 7.40
CA ALA A 149 6.38 5.24 7.68
C ALA A 149 7.86 5.49 7.99
N ASP A 150 8.53 4.57 8.70
CA ASP A 150 9.97 4.64 9.00
C ASP A 150 10.85 4.43 7.76
N THR A 151 10.32 3.77 6.71
CA THR A 151 11.01 3.52 5.44
C THR A 151 10.64 4.51 4.35
N ALA A 152 9.57 5.27 4.51
CA ALA A 152 9.25 6.37 3.62
C ALA A 152 10.34 7.44 3.75
N PRO A 153 10.92 7.94 2.63
CA PRO A 153 11.88 9.02 2.73
C PRO A 153 11.20 10.20 3.43
N GLN A 154 11.71 10.58 4.60
CA GLN A 154 11.21 11.74 5.32
C GLN A 154 11.45 12.98 4.45
N ILE A 155 10.39 13.42 3.77
CA ILE A 155 10.38 14.69 3.06
C ILE A 155 9.89 15.73 4.06
N SER A 156 10.77 16.64 4.47
CA SER A 156 10.37 17.83 5.19
C SER A 156 10.13 18.98 4.22
N LEU A 157 9.01 19.68 4.38
CA LEU A 157 8.73 20.90 3.63
C LEU A 157 9.37 22.07 4.36
N MET A 158 10.31 22.75 3.71
CA MET A 158 10.90 23.99 4.23
C MET A 158 10.37 25.18 3.44
N THR A 159 9.98 26.22 4.17
CA THR A 159 9.57 27.50 3.58
C THR A 159 10.70 28.51 3.60
N GLY A 160 10.72 29.39 2.61
CA GLY A 160 11.69 30.47 2.51
C GLY A 160 13.05 30.04 1.97
N TYR A 161 14.03 30.94 2.09
CA TYR A 161 15.34 30.73 1.49
C TYR A 161 16.09 29.57 2.16
N GLN A 162 16.63 28.67 1.34
CA GLN A 162 17.59 27.65 1.77
C GLN A 162 18.88 27.76 0.94
N PRO A 163 20.07 27.69 1.57
CA PRO A 163 21.33 27.65 0.84
C PRO A 163 21.32 26.55 -0.23
N GLY A 164 21.68 26.91 -1.46
CA GLY A 164 21.69 25.98 -2.60
C GLY A 164 20.38 25.87 -3.38
N MET A 165 19.27 26.48 -2.94
CA MET A 165 17.98 26.37 -3.64
C MET A 165 18.01 26.86 -5.09
N ILE A 166 18.71 27.96 -5.37
CA ILE A 166 18.78 28.54 -6.73
C ILE A 166 19.44 27.53 -7.67
N GLY A 167 20.59 27.01 -7.26
CA GLY A 167 21.33 26.02 -8.03
C GLY A 167 20.56 24.72 -8.20
N ARG A 168 19.91 24.22 -7.15
CA ARG A 168 19.15 22.97 -7.23
C ARG A 168 17.93 23.07 -8.14
N ILE A 169 17.16 24.15 -8.04
CA ILE A 169 15.99 24.38 -8.90
C ILE A 169 16.43 24.52 -10.36
N ALA A 170 17.49 25.28 -10.63
CA ALA A 170 18.05 25.43 -11.97
C ALA A 170 18.55 24.09 -12.52
N GLN A 171 19.29 23.31 -11.72
CA GLN A 171 19.76 21.97 -12.10
C GLN A 171 18.59 21.04 -12.45
N MET A 172 17.56 20.96 -11.61
CA MET A 172 16.41 20.08 -11.83
C MET A 172 15.66 20.42 -13.13
N HIS A 173 15.47 21.71 -13.40
CA HIS A 173 14.85 22.16 -14.65
C HIS A 173 15.80 21.94 -15.85
N GLY A 174 17.07 22.30 -15.73
CA GLY A 174 18.07 22.13 -16.79
C GLY A 174 18.18 20.67 -17.24
N GLU A 175 18.39 19.74 -16.30
CA GLU A 175 18.47 18.31 -16.61
C GLU A 175 17.17 17.75 -17.19
N TYR A 176 16.02 18.15 -16.65
CA TYR A 176 14.73 17.65 -17.13
C TYR A 176 14.43 18.12 -18.55
N TYR A 177 14.53 19.43 -18.81
CA TYR A 177 14.16 20.01 -20.09
C TYR A 177 15.19 19.76 -21.19
N ALA A 178 16.48 19.59 -20.84
CA ALA A 178 17.47 19.12 -21.81
C ALA A 178 17.13 17.72 -22.33
N ARG A 179 16.68 16.81 -21.45
CA ARG A 179 16.33 15.42 -21.84
C ARG A 179 15.05 15.30 -22.66
N HIS A 180 14.06 16.17 -22.42
CA HIS A 180 12.71 16.00 -22.99
C HIS A 180 12.33 17.03 -24.04
N HIS A 181 13.05 18.16 -24.11
CA HIS A 181 12.66 19.31 -24.94
C HIS A 181 13.86 19.99 -25.64
N ASP A 182 15.04 19.36 -25.65
CA ASP A 182 16.29 19.89 -26.26
C ASP A 182 16.68 21.31 -25.80
N PHE A 183 16.30 21.67 -24.58
CA PHE A 183 16.69 22.95 -24.00
C PHE A 183 18.13 22.92 -23.48
N GLY A 184 18.86 24.01 -23.70
CA GLY A 184 20.26 24.14 -23.28
C GLY A 184 20.50 25.29 -22.29
N ALA A 185 21.75 25.72 -22.22
CA ALA A 185 22.24 26.71 -21.24
C ALA A 185 21.42 28.02 -21.19
N PHE A 186 20.81 28.43 -22.31
CA PHE A 186 19.92 29.60 -22.33
C PHE A 186 18.73 29.44 -21.36
N PHE A 187 18.05 28.29 -21.40
CA PHE A 187 16.88 28.04 -20.53
C PHE A 187 17.30 27.87 -19.07
N GLU A 188 18.36 27.11 -18.82
CA GLU A 188 18.91 26.94 -17.48
C GLU A 188 19.30 28.29 -16.85
N GLY A 189 19.96 29.16 -17.63
CA GLY A 189 20.28 30.53 -17.21
C GLY A 189 19.03 31.36 -16.90
N LYS A 190 17.96 31.24 -17.69
CA LYS A 190 16.68 31.93 -17.41
C LYS A 190 16.06 31.49 -16.09
N VAL A 191 16.04 30.19 -15.82
CA VAL A 191 15.55 29.65 -14.55
C VAL A 191 16.42 30.17 -13.39
N ALA A 192 17.74 30.04 -13.50
CA ALA A 192 18.66 30.51 -12.45
C ALA A 192 18.50 32.00 -12.15
N SER A 193 18.43 32.85 -13.19
CA SER A 193 18.22 34.30 -13.02
C SER A 193 16.87 34.62 -12.38
N GLY A 194 15.78 33.98 -12.84
CA GLY A 194 14.45 34.21 -12.30
C GLY A 194 14.32 33.82 -10.82
N VAL A 195 14.87 32.66 -10.44
CA VAL A 195 14.87 32.19 -9.05
C VAL A 195 15.77 33.07 -8.18
N ALA A 196 16.93 33.50 -8.68
CA ALA A 196 17.81 34.42 -7.98
C ALA A 196 17.14 35.78 -7.72
N GLU A 197 16.47 36.35 -8.72
CA GLU A 197 15.72 37.59 -8.56
C GLU A 197 14.57 37.41 -7.55
N PHE A 198 13.82 36.31 -7.65
CA PHE A 198 12.73 36.00 -6.72
C PHE A 198 13.21 35.85 -5.27
N ALA A 199 14.35 35.20 -5.04
CA ALA A 199 14.91 34.98 -3.71
C ALA A 199 15.17 36.29 -2.93
N THR A 200 15.46 37.39 -3.63
CA THR A 200 15.66 38.71 -3.00
C THR A 200 14.37 39.35 -2.47
N ARG A 201 13.20 38.84 -2.88
CA ARG A 201 11.88 39.40 -2.56
C ARG A 201 11.08 38.55 -1.57
N LEU A 202 11.69 37.52 -0.98
CA LEU A 202 11.04 36.61 -0.02
C LEU A 202 10.66 37.26 1.32
N SER A 203 11.10 38.50 1.57
CA SER A 203 10.64 39.29 2.73
C SER A 203 9.20 39.78 2.60
N SER A 204 8.64 39.81 1.38
CA SER A 204 7.24 40.14 1.14
C SER A 204 6.35 38.94 1.49
N PRO A 205 5.30 39.11 2.33
CA PRO A 205 4.42 38.00 2.75
C PRO A 205 3.75 37.26 1.58
N ALA A 206 3.52 37.95 0.45
CA ALA A 206 2.92 37.38 -0.76
C ALA A 206 3.89 36.50 -1.57
N ASN A 207 5.19 36.53 -1.26
CA ASN A 207 6.21 35.73 -1.93
C ASN A 207 6.61 34.55 -1.04
N GLN A 208 6.31 33.34 -1.50
CA GLN A 208 6.62 32.12 -0.78
C GLN A 208 7.32 31.13 -1.70
N ILE A 209 8.23 30.35 -1.12
CA ILE A 209 8.85 29.20 -1.77
C ILE A 209 8.73 28.02 -0.82
N TRP A 210 8.43 26.85 -1.38
CA TRP A 210 8.38 25.59 -0.66
C TRP A 210 9.38 24.65 -1.29
N LEU A 211 10.23 24.06 -0.45
CA LEU A 211 11.28 23.13 -0.85
C LEU A 211 11.02 21.80 -0.17
N ALA A 212 11.03 20.71 -0.94
CA ALA A 212 11.06 19.37 -0.41
C ALA A 212 12.51 19.03 -0.04
N ILE A 213 12.74 18.65 1.22
CA ILE A 213 14.05 18.26 1.72
C ILE A 213 14.03 16.78 2.07
N ARG A 214 14.98 16.02 1.52
CA ARG A 214 15.22 14.61 1.86
C ARG A 214 16.68 14.44 2.28
N GLU A 215 16.92 13.92 3.48
CA GLU A 215 18.28 13.72 4.03
C GLU A 215 19.14 15.00 3.97
N GLY A 216 18.54 16.15 4.27
CA GLY A 216 19.21 17.46 4.23
C GLY A 216 19.48 18.01 2.82
N LYS A 217 18.98 17.36 1.76
CA LYS A 217 19.13 17.80 0.36
C LYS A 217 17.79 18.24 -0.22
N ILE A 218 17.80 19.32 -1.00
CA ILE A 218 16.64 19.76 -1.78
C ILE A 218 16.40 18.77 -2.92
N VAL A 219 15.20 18.18 -2.99
CA VAL A 219 14.83 17.12 -3.95
C VAL A 219 13.67 17.48 -4.86
#